data_AF-A0A7C5A7F4-F1
#
_entry.id   AF-A0A7C5A7F4-F1
#
_cell.length_a   1.000
_cell.length_b   1.000
_cell.length_c   1.000
_cell.angle_alpha   90.00
_cell.angle_beta   90.00
_cell.angle_gamma   90.00
#
_symmetry.space_group_name_H-M   'P 1'
#
loop_
_entity.id
_entity.type
_entity.pdbx_description
1 polymer ?
#
loop_
_entity_poly.entity_id
_entity_poly.type
_entity_poly.pdbx_seq_one_letter_code
_entity_poly.pdbx_strand_id
1 'polypeptide(L)' 'MPDILSPHNERVRYAVRLRERRYRQQEGQMLVEGVYELTLAVHSGLQPRTGFLCEELARERPAA' A
#
# COMPACT_ATOMS: atom_id res chain seq x y z
N MET A 1 1.35 1.03 -16.59
CA MET A 1 1.20 2.36 -15.96
C MET A 1 2.61 2.93 -15.77
N PRO A 2 2.82 4.24 -15.88
CA PRO A 2 4.16 4.83 -15.72
C PRO A 2 4.65 4.76 -14.26
N ASP A 3 5.96 4.74 -14.09
CA ASP A 3 6.60 4.75 -12.78
C ASP A 3 6.28 6.02 -12.00
N ILE A 4 6.13 5.87 -10.68
CA ILE A 4 5.93 7.00 -9.77
C ILE A 4 7.27 7.33 -9.12
N LEU A 5 7.93 8.37 -9.62
CA LEU A 5 9.28 8.77 -9.15
C LEU A 5 9.25 9.93 -8.16
N SER A 6 8.10 10.59 -7.96
CA SER A 6 7.96 11.74 -7.07
C SER A 6 7.17 11.40 -5.82
N PRO A 7 7.70 11.73 -4.62
CA PRO A 7 6.94 11.60 -3.36
C PRO A 7 5.77 12.58 -3.28
N HIS A 8 5.76 13.63 -4.10
CA HIS A 8 4.66 14.59 -4.17
C HIS A 8 3.50 14.13 -5.05
N ASN A 9 3.61 12.99 -5.72
CA ASN A 9 2.54 12.40 -6.52
C ASN A 9 1.27 12.22 -5.66
N GLU A 10 0.12 12.62 -6.19
CA GLU A 10 -1.14 12.61 -5.44
C GLU A 10 -1.55 11.21 -4.97
N ARG A 11 -1.25 10.16 -5.75
CA ARG A 11 -1.55 8.77 -5.38
C ARG A 11 -0.73 8.33 -4.17
N VAL A 12 0.54 8.73 -4.13
CA VAL A 12 1.44 8.46 -2.99
C VAL A 12 0.97 9.23 -1.75
N ARG A 13 0.67 10.52 -1.91
CA ARG A 13 0.14 11.35 -0.80
C ARG A 13 -1.17 10.80 -0.26
N TYR A 14 -2.06 10.33 -1.13
CA TYR A 14 -3.31 9.67 -0.74
C TYR A 14 -3.04 8.44 0.12
N ALA A 15 -2.19 7.52 -0.37
CA ALA A 15 -1.82 6.30 0.35
C ALA A 15 -1.24 6.60 1.75
N VAL A 16 -0.31 7.56 1.83
CA VAL A 16 0.32 7.97 3.11
C VAL A 16 -0.71 8.53 4.10
N ARG A 17 -1.68 9.33 3.63
CA ARG A 17 -2.74 9.90 4.49
C ARG A 17 -3.59 8.84 5.17
N LEU A 18 -3.79 7.67 4.54
CA LEU A 18 -4.54 6.55 5.12
C LEU A 18 -3.88 5.96 6.39
N ARG A 19 -2.66 6.36 6.75
CA ARG A 19 -2.06 6.03 8.06
C ARG A 19 -2.75 6.76 9.22
N GLU A 20 -3.41 7.89 8.97
CA GLU A 20 -4.15 8.62 10.00
C GLU A 20 -5.60 8.11 10.13
N ARG A 21 -6.06 7.93 11.38
CA ARG A 21 -7.42 7.41 11.67
C ARG A 21 -8.53 8.23 11.00
N ARG A 22 -8.42 9.56 11.02
CA ARG A 22 -9.44 10.45 10.44
C ARG A 22 -9.65 10.18 8.94
N TYR A 23 -8.56 9.99 8.19
CA TYR A 23 -8.63 9.72 6.76
C TYR A 23 -9.16 8.30 6.50
N ARG A 24 -8.79 7.30 7.30
CA ARG A 24 -9.38 5.96 7.15
C ARG A 24 -10.89 5.94 7.34
N GLN A 25 -11.38 6.66 8.35
CA GLN A 25 -12.81 6.75 8.64
C GLN A 25 -13.56 7.48 7.53
N GLN A 26 -12.98 8.55 6.99
CA GLN A 26 -13.57 9.31 5.89
C GLN A 26 -13.59 8.51 4.59
N GLU A 27 -12.50 7.84 4.24
CA GLU A 27 -12.33 7.17 2.95
C GLU A 27 -12.88 5.73 2.94
N GLY A 28 -13.07 5.13 4.12
CA GLY A 28 -13.41 3.71 4.24
C GLY A 28 -12.30 2.77 3.74
N GLN A 29 -11.06 3.27 3.69
CA GLN A 29 -9.88 2.54 3.21
C GLN A 29 -8.75 2.58 4.24
N MET A 30 -7.84 1.61 4.13
CA MET A 30 -6.65 1.51 4.96
C MET A 30 -5.45 1.15 4.09
N LEU A 31 -4.29 1.72 4.43
CA LEU A 31 -3.01 1.28 3.87
C LEU A 31 -2.58 -0.03 4.52
N VAL A 32 -2.24 -1.02 3.69
CA VAL A 32 -1.62 -2.29 4.11
C VAL A 32 -0.21 -2.31 3.54
N GLU A 33 0.79 -2.54 4.39
CA GLU A 33 2.20 -2.49 4.04
C GLU A 33 2.85 -3.83 4.38
N GLY A 34 3.66 -4.36 3.46
CA GLY A 34 4.32 -5.66 3.61
C GLY A 34 3.64 -6.79 2.83
N VAL A 35 4.47 -7.72 2.33
CA VAL A 35 3.99 -8.87 1.55
C VAL A 35 3.15 -9.81 2.42
N TYR A 36 3.57 -10.03 3.68
CA TYR A 36 2.86 -10.91 4.60
C TYR A 36 1.48 -10.36 4.94
N GLU A 37 1.39 -9.09 5.32
CA GLU A 37 0.16 -8.39 5.70
C GLU A 37 -0.81 -8.30 4.51
N LEU A 38 -0.30 -7.98 3.32
CA LEU A 38 -1.10 -7.97 2.09
C LEU A 38 -1.64 -9.37 1.76
N THR A 39 -0.80 -10.39 1.91
CA THR A 39 -1.19 -11.79 1.71
C THR A 39 -2.29 -12.17 2.67
N LEU A 40 -2.14 -11.87 3.97
CA LEU A 40 -3.15 -12.15 4.98
C LEU A 40 -4.48 -11.43 4.69
N ALA A 41 -4.43 -10.17 4.29
CA ALA A 41 -5.62 -9.39 3.94
C ALA A 41 -6.39 -10.04 2.77
N VAL A 42 -5.68 -10.42 1.71
CA VAL A 42 -6.27 -11.11 0.55
C VAL A 42 -6.86 -12.47 0.94
N HIS A 43 -6.13 -13.28 1.73
CA HIS A 43 -6.63 -14.57 2.21
C HIS A 43 -7.85 -14.44 3.12
N SER A 44 -8.02 -13.29 3.78
CA SER A 44 -9.19 -12.96 4.59
C SER A 44 -10.39 -12.47 3.75
N GLY A 45 -10.27 -12.45 2.42
CA GLY A 45 -11.32 -12.04 1.49
C GLY A 45 -11.39 -10.53 1.22
N LEU A 46 -10.42 -9.74 1.70
CA LEU A 46 -10.34 -8.31 1.37
C LEU A 46 -9.85 -8.13 -0.07
N GLN A 47 -10.39 -7.13 -0.76
CA GLN A 47 -10.00 -6.79 -2.13
C GLN A 47 -9.21 -5.47 -2.15
N PRO A 48 -7.89 -5.51 -2.38
CA PRO A 48 -7.08 -4.30 -2.53
C PRO A 48 -7.60 -3.42 -3.67
N ARG A 49 -7.80 -2.12 -3.38
CA ARG A 49 -8.29 -1.15 -4.38
C ARG A 49 -7.16 -0.58 -5.24
N THR A 50 -5.96 -0.45 -4.67
CA THR A 50 -4.77 0.07 -5.36
C THR A 50 -3.54 -0.63 -4.79
N GLY A 51 -2.66 -1.11 -5.67
CA GLY A 51 -1.35 -1.64 -5.30
C GLY A 51 -0.23 -0.67 -5.66
N PHE A 52 0.75 -0.55 -4.78
CA PHE A 52 2.03 0.10 -5.06
C PHE A 52 3.11 -0.97 -5.03
N LEU A 53 3.85 -1.09 -6.12
CA LEU A 53 4.92 -2.06 -6.26
C LEU A 53 6.23 -1.31 -6.54
N CYS A 54 7.23 -1.55 -5.71
CA CYS A 54 8.61 -1.27 -6.05
C CYS A 54 9.25 -2.62 -6.38
N GLU A 55 9.61 -2.84 -7.65
CA GLU A 55 10.14 -4.13 -8.07
C GLU A 55 11.48 -4.48 -7.40
N GLU A 56 12.32 -3.46 -7.17
CA GLU A 56 13.61 -3.63 -6.51
C GLU A 56 13.41 -4.15 -5.08
N LEU A 57 12.53 -3.49 -4.31
CA LEU A 57 12.19 -3.89 -2.95
C LEU A 57 11.48 -5.25 -2.90
N ALA A 58 10.61 -5.56 -3.87
CA ALA A 58 9.88 -6.83 -3.89
C ALA A 58 10.78 -8.04 -4.21
N ARG A 59 11.91 -7.81 -4.89
CA ARG A 59 12.91 -8.85 -5.18
C ARG A 59 13.85 -9.12 -4.00
N GLU A 60 13.92 -8.22 -3.02
CA GLU A 60 14.71 -8.44 -1.82
C GLU A 60 14.11 -9.56 -0.99
N ARG A 61 14.89 -10.62 -0.73
CA ARG A 61 14.50 -11.63 0.26
C ARG A 61 14.70 -11.02 1.65
N PRO A 62 13.72 -11.12 2.56
CA PRO A 62 13.93 -10.68 3.93
C PRO A 62 15.14 -11.43 4.52
N ALA A 63 15.99 -10.71 5.25
CA ALA A 63 17.08 -11.32 6.00
C ALA A 63 16.47 -12.35 6.98
N ALA A 64 17.01 -13.57 6.94
CA ALA A 64 16.54 -14.71 7.73
C ALA A 64 16.65 -14.47 9.24
#